data_AF-A0A0G0JMR8-F1
#
_entry.id   AF-A0A0G0JMR8-F1
#
_cell.length_a   1.000
_cell.length_b   1.000
_cell.length_c   1.000
_cell.angle_alpha   90.00
_cell.angle_beta   90.00
_cell.angle_gamma   90.00
#
_symmetry.space_group_name_H-M   'P 1'
#
loop_
_entity.id
_entity.type
_entity.pdbx_description
1 polymer ?
#
loop_
_entity_poly.entity_id
_entity_poly.type
_entity_poly.pdbx_seq_one_letter_code
_entity_poly.pdbx_strand_id
1 'polypeptide(L)'
;MWESLRSIVKNTTPFELQFNKLYSERGWVGLDFKKGSQLYSIHKKVLKIINPLREGHISEKHRIELKDSNRFPGRQREYIKAFGYPQVMTEYHPHLTFLRFKDEKTAEKIQKEYNQKGISIAKGIISGIAVVTGDEHGTVNKFVKKFMFKV
;
A
#
# COMPACT_ATOMS: atom_id res chain seq x y z
N MET A 1 -3.56 5.34 19.72
CA MET A 1 -3.38 5.46 18.25
C MET A 1 -2.92 6.86 17.81
N TRP A 2 -3.71 7.93 18.04
CA TRP A 2 -3.40 9.27 17.49
C TRP A 2 -2.06 9.85 17.96
N GLU A 3 -1.73 9.71 19.24
CA GLU A 3 -0.45 10.17 19.79
C GLU A 3 0.72 9.37 19.25
N SER A 4 0.56 8.06 19.10
CA SER A 4 1.56 7.18 18.49
C SER A 4 1.84 7.58 17.04
N LEU A 5 0.80 7.88 16.25
CA LEU A 5 0.95 8.39 14.89
C LEU A 5 1.64 9.77 14.87
N ARG A 6 1.27 10.66 15.80
CA ARG A 6 1.97 11.95 16.01
C ARG A 6 3.45 11.78 16.31
N SER A 7 3.82 10.79 17.10
CA SER A 7 5.22 10.49 17.41
C SER A 7 6.03 10.08 16.17
N ILE A 8 5.42 9.31 15.25
CA ILE A 8 6.05 8.97 13.96
C ILE A 8 6.33 10.23 13.15
N VAL A 9 5.31 11.07 12.94
CA VAL A 9 5.43 12.23 12.03
C VAL A 9 6.34 13.32 12.59
N LYS A 10 6.42 13.51 13.92
CA LYS A 10 7.33 14.48 14.55
C LYS A 10 8.82 14.18 14.28
N ASN A 11 9.15 12.91 14.06
CA ASN A 11 10.52 12.43 13.85
C ASN A 11 10.79 12.06 12.38
N THR A 12 9.95 12.55 11.47
CA THR A 12 10.06 12.26 10.04
C THR A 12 10.03 13.58 9.29
N THR A 13 10.98 13.78 8.38
CA THR A 13 10.99 14.88 7.42
C THR A 13 10.38 14.42 6.09
N PRO A 14 9.83 15.34 5.27
CA PRO A 14 9.40 15.04 3.92
C PRO A 14 10.51 14.36 3.11
N PHE A 15 10.12 13.40 2.28
CA PHE A 15 11.06 12.65 1.45
C PHE A 15 10.47 12.31 0.09
N GLU A 16 11.35 12.06 -0.86
CA GLU A 16 10.99 11.80 -2.24
C GLU A 16 10.58 10.35 -2.46
N LEU A 17 9.49 10.17 -3.20
CA LEU A 17 9.09 8.89 -3.77
C LEU A 17 9.88 8.63 -5.04
N GLN A 18 10.57 7.50 -5.07
CA GLN A 18 11.29 7.07 -6.26
C GLN A 18 10.37 6.18 -7.10
N PHE A 19 9.90 6.73 -8.21
CA PHE A 19 9.19 5.97 -9.23
C PHE A 19 10.06 4.81 -9.74
N ASN A 20 9.44 3.67 -10.00
CA ASN A 20 10.09 2.49 -10.55
C ASN A 20 9.58 2.19 -11.97
N LYS A 21 8.28 1.92 -12.09
CA LYS A 21 7.60 1.51 -13.33
C LYS A 21 6.09 1.58 -13.17
N LEU A 22 5.32 1.36 -14.22
CA LEU A 22 3.92 0.97 -14.07
C LEU A 22 3.81 -0.49 -13.64
N TYR A 23 2.79 -0.80 -12.85
CA TYR A 23 2.34 -2.17 -12.61
C TYR A 23 0.95 -2.39 -13.18
N SER A 24 0.63 -3.67 -13.40
CA SER A 24 -0.72 -4.13 -13.61
C SER A 24 -0.99 -5.39 -12.80
N GLU A 25 -2.16 -5.46 -12.17
CA GLU A 25 -2.63 -6.65 -11.46
C GLU A 25 -4.16 -6.70 -11.55
N ARG A 26 -4.73 -7.79 -12.06
CA ARG A 26 -6.19 -8.03 -12.07
C ARG A 26 -7.02 -6.89 -12.67
N GLY A 27 -6.55 -6.36 -13.80
CA GLY A 27 -7.18 -5.24 -14.51
C GLY A 27 -6.85 -3.86 -13.94
N TRP A 28 -6.20 -3.77 -12.77
CA TRP A 28 -5.70 -2.50 -12.24
C TRP A 28 -4.41 -2.09 -12.93
N VAL A 29 -4.23 -0.78 -13.09
CA VAL A 29 -2.96 -0.17 -13.51
C VAL A 29 -2.63 0.98 -12.58
N GLY A 30 -1.34 1.12 -12.26
CA GLY A 30 -0.85 2.20 -11.42
C GLY A 30 0.66 2.36 -11.44
N LEU A 31 1.18 3.22 -10.57
CA LEU A 31 2.61 3.42 -10.37
C LEU A 31 3.16 2.48 -9.31
N ASP A 32 4.28 1.86 -9.62
CA ASP A 32 5.17 1.28 -8.63
C ASP A 32 6.19 2.29 -8.16
N PHE A 33 6.43 2.27 -6.85
CA PHE A 33 7.52 3.00 -6.22
C PHE A 33 8.56 2.03 -5.66
N LYS A 34 9.80 2.48 -5.59
CA LYS A 34 10.84 1.73 -4.88
C LYS A 34 10.50 1.72 -3.39
N LYS A 35 10.67 0.55 -2.76
CA LYS A 35 10.60 0.39 -1.31
C LYS A 35 11.86 1.00 -0.66
N GLY A 36 11.90 2.32 -0.59
CA GLY A 36 12.97 3.05 0.09
C GLY A 36 12.99 2.76 1.59
N SER A 37 14.17 2.88 2.21
CA SER A 37 14.39 2.62 3.64
C SER A 37 13.47 3.46 4.54
N GLN A 38 13.27 4.74 4.20
CA GLN A 38 12.42 5.65 4.95
C GLN A 38 10.94 5.27 4.89
N LEU A 39 10.41 5.02 3.68
CA LEU A 39 9.03 4.58 3.50
C LEU A 39 8.76 3.25 4.23
N TYR A 40 9.68 2.29 4.09
CA TYR A 40 9.55 1.00 4.76
C TYR A 40 9.66 1.11 6.29
N SER A 41 10.50 2.02 6.79
CA SER A 41 10.58 2.32 8.23
C SER A 41 9.27 2.86 8.77
N ILE A 42 8.63 3.80 8.04
CA ILE A 42 7.32 4.35 8.41
C ILE A 42 6.26 3.26 8.39
N HIS A 43 6.20 2.44 7.33
CA HIS A 43 5.30 1.29 7.23
C HIS A 43 5.39 0.37 8.46
N LYS A 44 6.60 -0.05 8.84
CA LYS A 44 6.81 -0.90 10.03
C LYS A 44 6.35 -0.23 11.32
N LYS A 45 6.64 1.06 11.50
CA LYS A 45 6.22 1.82 12.68
C LYS A 45 4.68 1.93 12.74
N VAL A 46 4.03 2.19 11.61
CA VAL A 46 2.57 2.21 11.51
C VAL A 46 1.98 0.85 11.84
N LEU A 47 2.51 -0.23 11.26
CA LEU A 47 2.08 -1.60 11.58
C LEU A 47 2.14 -1.90 13.07
N LYS A 48 3.25 -1.55 13.73
CA LYS A 48 3.40 -1.75 15.19
C LYS A 48 2.33 -1.03 16.01
N ILE A 49 1.85 0.13 15.56
CA ILE A 49 0.79 0.90 16.25
C ILE A 49 -0.59 0.30 16.00
N ILE A 50 -0.88 -0.11 14.76
CA ILE A 50 -2.21 -0.57 14.38
C ILE A 50 -2.46 -2.04 14.70
N ASN A 51 -1.41 -2.88 14.74
CA ASN A 51 -1.58 -4.32 14.89
C ASN A 51 -2.27 -4.74 16.20
N PRO A 52 -1.95 -4.14 17.36
CA PRO A 52 -2.67 -4.45 18.60
C PRO A 52 -4.16 -4.12 18.53
N LEU A 53 -4.59 -3.20 17.66
CA LEU A 53 -6.00 -2.87 17.46
C LEU A 53 -6.71 -3.85 16.52
N ARG A 54 -5.96 -4.77 15.91
CA ARG A 54 -6.43 -5.74 14.92
C ARG A 54 -6.25 -7.19 15.36
N GLU A 55 -5.61 -7.44 16.50
CA GLU A 55 -5.34 -8.80 16.97
C GLU A 55 -6.65 -9.61 17.04
N GLY A 56 -6.69 -10.75 16.34
CA GLY A 56 -7.90 -11.59 16.20
C GLY A 56 -8.92 -11.14 15.15
N HIS A 57 -8.76 -9.97 14.51
CA HIS A 57 -9.70 -9.41 13.55
C HIS A 57 -9.24 -9.57 12.10
N ILE A 58 -9.54 -10.74 11.51
CA ILE A 58 -9.39 -10.99 10.06
C ILE A 58 -10.72 -10.73 9.38
N SER A 59 -10.73 -9.92 8.31
CA SER A 59 -11.93 -9.67 7.51
C SER A 59 -12.48 -10.96 6.89
N GLU A 60 -13.79 -11.04 6.68
CA GLU A 60 -14.42 -12.23 6.08
C GLU A 60 -13.86 -12.58 4.70
N LYS A 61 -13.59 -11.57 3.87
CA LYS A 61 -12.89 -11.73 2.58
C LYS A 61 -11.62 -12.56 2.73
N HIS A 62 -10.69 -12.13 3.59
CA HIS A 62 -9.44 -12.85 3.82
C HIS A 62 -9.65 -14.22 4.48
N ARG A 63 -10.69 -14.44 5.30
CA ARG A 63 -11.01 -15.77 5.84
C ARG A 63 -11.40 -16.76 4.74
N ILE A 64 -12.21 -16.30 3.79
CA ILE A 64 -12.59 -17.09 2.60
C ILE A 64 -11.37 -17.36 1.74
N GLU A 65 -10.59 -16.32 1.44
CA GLU A 65 -9.40 -16.44 0.59
C GLU A 65 -8.30 -17.31 1.21
N LEU A 66 -8.21 -17.40 2.54
CA LEU A 66 -7.27 -18.30 3.23
C LEU A 66 -7.63 -19.79 3.06
N LYS A 67 -8.87 -20.13 2.70
CA LYS A 67 -9.27 -21.51 2.39
C LYS A 67 -8.72 -21.97 1.03
N ASP A 68 -8.47 -21.03 0.12
CA ASP A 68 -7.84 -21.29 -1.17
C ASP A 68 -6.31 -21.29 -0.99
N SER A 69 -5.68 -22.45 -1.06
CA SER A 69 -4.22 -22.62 -0.91
C SER A 69 -3.40 -21.95 -2.02
N ASN A 70 -4.00 -21.62 -3.16
CA ASN A 70 -3.31 -21.10 -4.33
C ASN A 70 -3.30 -19.57 -4.38
N ARG A 71 -4.24 -18.91 -3.68
CA ARG A 71 -4.40 -17.45 -3.74
C ARG A 71 -3.32 -16.66 -3.01
N PHE A 72 -2.83 -17.16 -1.88
CA PHE A 72 -1.79 -16.51 -1.07
C PHE A 72 -0.70 -17.54 -0.72
N PRO A 73 0.39 -17.63 -1.49
CA PRO A 73 1.47 -18.56 -1.16
C PRO A 73 2.36 -18.03 -0.02
N GLY A 74 2.95 -18.94 0.76
CA GLY A 74 4.01 -18.65 1.72
C GLY A 74 3.65 -17.58 2.77
N ARG A 75 4.56 -16.60 2.94
CA ARG A 75 4.50 -15.55 4.00
C ARG A 75 3.23 -14.71 3.96
N GLN A 76 2.58 -14.58 2.82
CA GLN A 76 1.34 -13.80 2.72
C GLN A 76 0.23 -14.39 3.62
N ARG A 77 0.15 -15.72 3.78
CA ARG A 77 -0.81 -16.33 4.74
C ARG A 77 -0.49 -16.00 6.18
N GLU A 78 0.78 -16.10 6.54
CA GLU A 78 1.27 -15.77 7.88
C GLU A 78 0.95 -14.30 8.20
N TYR A 79 1.15 -13.42 7.23
CA TYR A 79 0.86 -12.00 7.36
C TYR A 79 -0.64 -11.68 7.42
N ILE A 80 -1.49 -12.39 6.69
CA ILE A 80 -2.93 -12.25 6.86
C ILE A 80 -3.33 -12.65 8.29
N LYS A 81 -2.80 -13.75 8.82
CA LYS A 81 -3.10 -14.21 10.19
C LYS A 81 -2.58 -13.24 11.25
N ALA A 82 -1.39 -12.67 11.06
CA ALA A 82 -0.73 -11.81 12.06
C ALA A 82 -1.11 -10.33 11.96
N PHE A 83 -1.41 -9.82 10.77
CA PHE A 83 -1.61 -8.39 10.47
C PHE A 83 -2.94 -8.06 9.76
N GLY A 84 -3.73 -9.08 9.40
CA GLY A 84 -4.99 -8.93 8.69
C GLY A 84 -4.86 -8.54 7.21
N TYR A 85 -3.64 -8.58 6.64
CA TYR A 85 -3.38 -8.21 5.25
C TYR A 85 -2.12 -8.89 4.68
N PRO A 86 -2.09 -9.30 3.39
CA PRO A 86 -0.96 -10.06 2.83
C PRO A 86 0.25 -9.19 2.46
N GLN A 87 0.04 -7.97 1.96
CA GLN A 87 1.12 -7.12 1.43
C GLN A 87 1.73 -6.22 2.52
N VAL A 88 2.29 -6.84 3.55
CA VAL A 88 2.98 -6.18 4.66
C VAL A 88 4.40 -6.72 4.80
N MET A 89 5.22 -6.10 5.66
CA MET A 89 6.60 -6.53 5.90
C MET A 89 7.39 -6.76 4.60
N THR A 90 7.92 -7.97 4.35
CA THR A 90 8.73 -8.23 3.14
C THR A 90 7.91 -8.11 1.86
N GLU A 91 6.60 -8.39 1.93
CA GLU A 91 5.63 -8.30 0.84
C GLU A 91 5.06 -6.87 0.66
N TYR A 92 5.53 -5.89 1.44
CA TYR A 92 5.12 -4.51 1.25
C TYR A 92 5.54 -4.01 -0.14
N HIS A 93 4.55 -3.59 -0.91
CA HIS A 93 4.66 -3.13 -2.28
C HIS A 93 4.04 -1.73 -2.39
N PRO A 94 4.85 -0.66 -2.29
CA PRO A 94 4.33 0.69 -2.34
C PRO A 94 3.94 1.04 -3.78
N HIS A 95 2.64 1.27 -3.99
CA HIS A 95 2.08 1.58 -5.29
C HIS A 95 0.95 2.62 -5.17
N LEU A 96 0.59 3.21 -6.30
CA LEU A 96 -0.58 4.08 -6.44
C LEU A 96 -1.40 3.63 -7.64
N THR A 97 -2.57 3.06 -7.36
CA THR A 97 -3.56 2.68 -8.37
C THR A 97 -4.19 3.93 -8.98
N PHE A 98 -4.35 3.96 -10.30
CA PHE A 98 -5.03 5.07 -10.99
C PHE A 98 -6.37 4.68 -11.60
N LEU A 99 -6.42 3.48 -12.16
CA LEU A 99 -7.52 3.05 -13.02
C LEU A 99 -7.65 1.54 -13.03
N ARG A 100 -8.86 1.09 -13.35
CA ARG A 100 -9.20 -0.32 -13.53
C ARG A 100 -9.83 -0.51 -14.89
N PHE A 101 -9.26 -1.40 -15.68
CA PHE A 101 -9.91 -1.92 -16.88
C PHE A 101 -10.84 -3.06 -16.53
N LYS A 102 -11.89 -3.24 -17.35
CA LYS A 102 -12.76 -4.42 -17.28
C LYS A 102 -12.04 -5.70 -17.70
N ASP A 103 -11.03 -5.56 -18.55
CA ASP A 103 -10.24 -6.64 -19.12
C ASP A 103 -8.78 -6.55 -18.65
N GLU A 104 -8.24 -7.68 -18.16
CA GLU A 104 -6.88 -7.75 -17.64
C GLU A 104 -5.83 -7.61 -18.75
N LYS A 105 -6.10 -8.12 -19.95
CA LYS A 105 -5.16 -8.04 -21.09
C LYS A 105 -4.90 -6.60 -21.51
N THR A 106 -5.93 -5.77 -21.47
CA THR A 106 -5.83 -4.33 -21.75
C THR A 106 -4.94 -3.64 -20.72
N ALA A 107 -5.12 -3.95 -19.43
CA ALA A 107 -4.29 -3.41 -18.35
C ALA A 107 -2.81 -3.79 -18.54
N GLU A 108 -2.53 -5.06 -18.82
CA GLU A 108 -1.17 -5.54 -19.09
C GLU A 108 -0.54 -4.92 -20.32
N LYS A 109 -1.31 -4.76 -21.41
CA LYS A 109 -0.83 -4.12 -22.64
C LYS A 109 -0.38 -2.69 -22.36
N ILE A 110 -1.20 -1.91 -21.66
CA ILE A 110 -0.91 -0.52 -21.32
C ILE A 110 0.32 -0.43 -20.41
N GLN A 111 0.38 -1.27 -19.37
CA GLN A 111 1.55 -1.35 -18.50
C GLN A 111 2.84 -1.61 -19.31
N LYS A 112 2.81 -2.57 -20.24
CA LYS A 112 3.98 -2.94 -21.06
C LYS A 112 4.39 -1.81 -21.99
N GLU A 113 3.43 -1.26 -22.73
CA GLU A 113 3.68 -0.21 -23.71
C GLU A 113 4.29 1.05 -23.07
N TYR A 114 3.74 1.52 -21.95
CA TYR A 114 4.24 2.73 -21.29
C TYR A 114 5.59 2.48 -20.58
N ASN A 115 5.82 1.28 -20.03
CA ASN A 115 7.14 0.95 -19.48
C ASN A 115 8.21 0.90 -20.58
N GLN A 116 7.90 0.38 -21.77
CA GLN A 116 8.82 0.36 -22.92
C GLN A 116 9.15 1.78 -23.43
N LYS A 117 8.20 2.71 -23.33
CA LYS A 117 8.42 4.13 -23.69
C LYS A 117 9.28 4.90 -22.68
N GLY A 118 9.69 4.28 -21.56
CA GLY A 118 10.57 4.92 -20.58
C GLY A 118 9.91 6.10 -19.87
N ILE A 119 8.65 5.94 -19.47
CA ILE A 119 7.92 7.02 -18.79
C ILE A 119 8.63 7.49 -17.53
N SER A 120 8.46 8.77 -17.24
CA SER A 120 8.81 9.36 -15.95
C SER A 120 7.58 10.07 -15.39
N ILE A 121 7.58 10.25 -14.07
CA ILE A 121 6.55 11.03 -13.38
C ILE A 121 7.20 12.28 -12.79
N ALA A 122 6.39 13.30 -12.57
CA ALA A 122 6.80 14.43 -11.75
C ALA A 122 7.25 13.96 -10.36
N LYS A 123 8.22 14.67 -9.79
CA LYS A 123 8.75 14.41 -8.45
C LYS A 123 7.61 14.36 -7.42
N GLY A 124 7.44 13.21 -6.78
CA GLY A 124 6.48 13.01 -5.70
C GLY A 124 7.14 13.18 -4.33
N ILE A 125 6.59 14.02 -3.46
CA ILE A 125 7.03 14.16 -2.08
C ILE A 125 5.99 13.59 -1.13
N ILE A 126 6.39 12.69 -0.24
CA ILE A 126 5.55 12.31 0.90
C ILE A 126 5.80 13.33 2.00
N SER A 127 4.75 14.09 2.30
CA SER A 127 4.75 15.13 3.33
C SER A 127 4.00 14.74 4.60
N GLY A 128 3.42 13.54 4.65
CA GLY A 128 2.66 13.10 5.81
C GLY A 128 1.99 11.75 5.65
N ILE A 129 1.23 11.38 6.67
CA ILE A 129 0.36 10.20 6.69
C ILE A 129 -1.07 10.61 7.01
N ALA A 130 -2.05 9.86 6.51
CA ALA A 130 -3.44 10.09 6.81
C ALA A 130 -4.13 8.80 7.25
N VAL A 131 -5.10 8.95 8.15
CA VAL A 131 -6.09 7.92 8.42
C VAL A 131 -7.33 8.26 7.61
N VAL A 132 -7.79 7.28 6.85
CA VAL A 132 -8.88 7.42 5.88
C VAL A 132 -9.87 6.29 6.05
N THR A 133 -11.10 6.51 5.60
CA THR A 133 -12.06 5.42 5.35
C THR A 133 -11.97 5.03 3.89
N GLY A 134 -11.91 3.72 3.62
CA GLY A 134 -11.90 3.16 2.27
C GLY A 134 -13.14 2.30 1.98
N ASP A 135 -13.42 2.08 0.71
CA ASP A 135 -14.38 1.08 0.24
C ASP A 135 -13.70 -0.28 -0.08
N GLU A 136 -14.48 -1.20 -0.67
CA GLU A 136 -14.05 -2.54 -1.05
C GLU A 136 -12.95 -2.58 -2.13
N HIS A 137 -12.68 -1.47 -2.81
CA HIS A 137 -11.68 -1.36 -3.88
C HIS A 137 -10.49 -0.47 -3.51
N GLY A 138 -10.42 -0.06 -2.23
CA GLY A 138 -9.35 0.82 -1.75
C GLY A 138 -9.54 2.28 -2.16
N THR A 139 -10.72 2.65 -2.67
CA THR A 139 -11.07 4.05 -2.93
C THR A 139 -11.11 4.79 -1.61
N VAL A 140 -10.36 5.89 -1.53
CA VAL A 140 -10.36 6.77 -0.36
C VAL A 140 -11.60 7.66 -0.40
N ASN A 141 -12.56 7.40 0.49
CA ASN A 141 -13.83 8.15 0.52
C ASN A 141 -13.76 9.37 1.42
N LYS A 142 -13.05 9.29 2.55
CA LYS A 142 -12.98 10.37 3.53
C LYS A 142 -11.66 10.36 4.29
N PHE A 143 -11.10 11.55 4.49
CA PHE A 143 -10.04 11.77 5.45
C PHE A 143 -10.61 11.85 6.87
N VAL A 144 -10.21 10.93 7.74
CA VAL A 144 -10.52 10.99 9.17
C VAL A 144 -9.56 11.96 9.84
N LYS A 145 -8.27 11.85 9.54
CA LYS A 145 -7.23 12.72 10.09
C LYS A 145 -5.97 12.71 9.23
N LYS A 146 -5.32 13.87 9.12
CA LYS A 146 -4.03 14.04 8.45
C LYS A 146 -2.96 14.39 9.47
N PHE A 147 -1.74 13.89 9.26
CA PHE A 147 -0.58 14.15 10.08
C PHE A 147 0.59 14.50 9.17
N MET A 148 1.00 15.77 9.22
CA MET A 148 2.10 16.26 8.40
C MET A 148 3.45 15.97 9.08
N PHE A 149 4.44 15.63 8.27
CA PHE A 149 5.83 15.52 8.68
C PHE A 149 6.40 16.88 9.08
N LYS A 150 7.49 16.85 9.84
CA LYS A 150 8.19 18.07 10.26
C LYS A 150 8.85 18.70 9.04
N VAL A 151 8.49 19.96 8.75
CA VAL A 151 9.21 20.83 7.81
C VAL A 151 10.44 21.38 8.50
#